data_AF-A0A8H6HF62-F1
#
_entry.id   AF-A0A8H6HF62-F1
#
_cell.length_a   1.000
_cell.length_b   1.000
_cell.length_c   1.000
_cell.angle_alpha   90.00
_cell.angle_beta   90.00
_cell.angle_gamma   90.00
#
_symmetry.space_group_name_H-M   'P 1'
#
loop_
_entity.id
_entity.type
_entity.pdbx_description
1 polymer ?
#
loop_
_entity_poly.entity_id
_entity_poly.type
_entity_poly.pdbx_seq_one_letter_code
_entity_poly.pdbx_strand_id
1 'polypeptide(L)'
;MSLTPEEIAELTDDISIWFTQDLYHHLTTLAEEVSTILPQKWRTGKILFLLLRYLPICYIILAIFLECRIHMDLTPKVCRELYIANALAIGRVILFGAEVVILLCLHALLGARRRYLALCILIYMGLTITVIILAGRVDSEASRALLRSELDQELGYGCTWSGDRSSDAIKMVVIAGYMSLAKATSMAILMLSVFLVRYRNTTGTLLHVLRRDSGVQIVSLVALRLFAAVNSSFVELLGFYNIPDTIATE
;
A
#
# COMPACT_ATOMS: atom_id res chain seq x y z
N MET A 1 10.09 14.08 -19.83
CA MET A 1 8.73 14.60 -20.08
C MET A 1 8.48 15.65 -19.02
N SER A 2 8.52 16.94 -19.37
CA SER A 2 8.31 18.04 -18.43
C SER A 2 6.81 18.22 -18.21
N LEU A 3 6.34 18.04 -16.98
CA LEU A 3 4.95 18.32 -16.61
C LEU A 3 4.66 19.80 -16.76
N THR A 4 3.46 20.12 -17.21
CA THR A 4 2.96 21.50 -17.27
C THR A 4 2.68 22.01 -15.86
N PRO A 5 2.78 23.33 -15.61
CA PRO A 5 2.49 23.89 -14.29
C PRO A 5 1.05 23.62 -13.82
N GLU A 6 0.11 23.38 -14.74
CA GLU A 6 -1.27 23.00 -14.44
C GLU A 6 -1.35 21.57 -13.86
N GLU A 7 -0.67 20.60 -14.47
CA GLU A 7 -0.62 19.21 -13.95
C GLU A 7 0.03 19.13 -12.56
N ILE A 8 1.03 20.00 -12.30
CA ILE A 8 1.68 20.07 -10.98
C ILE A 8 0.71 20.63 -9.92
N ALA A 9 -0.11 21.62 -10.28
CA ALA A 9 -1.11 22.18 -9.37
C ALA A 9 -2.20 21.15 -9.04
N GLU A 10 -2.72 20.46 -10.05
CA GLU A 10 -3.74 19.41 -9.88
C GLU A 10 -3.23 18.27 -8.98
N LEU A 11 -2.01 17.78 -9.21
CA LEU A 11 -1.41 16.72 -8.39
C LEU A 11 -1.21 17.15 -6.93
N THR A 12 -0.83 18.42 -6.72
CA THR A 12 -0.65 18.97 -5.36
C THR A 12 -1.98 19.09 -4.63
N ASP A 13 -3.03 19.53 -5.33
CA ASP A 13 -4.37 19.63 -4.78
C ASP A 13 -4.93 18.27 -4.39
N ASP A 14 -4.79 17.26 -5.27
CA ASP A 14 -5.22 15.89 -4.98
C ASP A 14 -4.55 15.33 -3.72
N ILE A 15 -3.22 15.43 -3.64
CA ILE A 15 -2.45 14.96 -2.47
C ILE A 15 -2.93 15.67 -1.18
N SER A 16 -3.19 16.97 -1.24
CA SER A 16 -3.67 17.74 -0.09
C SER A 16 -5.07 17.29 0.39
N ILE A 17 -5.95 16.91 -0.53
CA ILE A 17 -7.31 16.44 -0.21
C ILE A 17 -7.25 15.13 0.56
N TRP A 18 -6.44 14.17 0.10
CA TRP A 18 -6.27 12.89 0.80
C TRP A 18 -5.75 13.08 2.23
N PHE A 19 -4.74 13.94 2.41
CA PHE A 19 -4.18 14.22 3.74
C PHE A 19 -5.15 14.92 4.66
N THR A 20 -5.88 15.92 4.17
CA THR A 20 -6.86 16.66 4.98
C THR A 20 -8.00 15.75 5.40
N GLN A 21 -8.47 14.85 4.53
CA GLN A 21 -9.49 13.87 4.88
C GLN A 21 -9.03 12.91 5.98
N ASP A 22 -7.84 12.33 5.86
CA ASP A 22 -7.31 11.37 6.84
C ASP A 22 -7.03 12.03 8.20
N LEU A 23 -6.47 13.24 8.18
CA LEU A 23 -6.22 14.02 9.39
C LEU A 23 -7.53 14.45 10.06
N TYR A 24 -8.50 14.92 9.29
CA TYR A 24 -9.83 15.29 9.80
C TYR A 24 -10.52 14.08 10.43
N HIS A 25 -10.49 12.94 9.76
CA HIS A 25 -11.04 11.70 10.31
C HIS A 25 -10.34 11.31 11.62
N HIS A 26 -9.02 11.46 11.69
CA HIS A 26 -8.25 11.20 12.91
C HIS A 26 -8.67 12.09 14.07
N LEU A 27 -8.69 13.41 13.85
CA LEU A 27 -8.98 14.39 14.89
C LEU A 27 -10.41 14.24 15.42
N THR A 28 -11.37 14.01 14.53
CA THR A 28 -12.79 13.86 14.90
C THR A 28 -13.09 12.60 15.70
N THR A 29 -12.36 11.51 15.47
CA THR A 29 -12.57 10.23 16.18
C THR A 29 -11.66 10.05 17.39
N LEU A 30 -10.67 10.93 17.60
CA LEU A 30 -9.70 10.81 18.71
C LEU A 30 -10.37 10.79 20.09
N ALA A 31 -11.38 11.63 20.33
CA ALA A 31 -12.06 11.71 21.63
C ALA A 31 -12.78 10.39 21.98
N GLU A 32 -13.43 9.77 21.00
CA GLU A 32 -14.07 8.46 21.15
C GLU A 32 -13.03 7.37 21.43
N GLU A 33 -11.89 7.39 20.75
CA GLU A 33 -10.83 6.40 20.93
C GLU A 33 -10.17 6.47 22.30
N VAL A 34 -9.91 7.68 22.78
CA VAL A 34 -9.31 7.92 24.09
C VAL A 34 -10.22 7.41 25.20
N SER A 35 -11.53 7.60 25.06
CA SER A 35 -12.52 7.16 26.04
C SER A 35 -12.84 5.67 25.94
N THR A 36 -12.82 5.05 24.75
CA THR A 36 -13.31 3.68 24.55
C THR A 36 -12.22 2.63 24.35
N ILE A 37 -11.16 2.92 23.59
CA ILE A 37 -10.13 1.95 23.16
C ILE A 37 -8.89 2.00 24.06
N LEU A 38 -8.46 3.20 24.43
CA LEU A 38 -7.30 3.42 25.29
C LEU A 38 -7.38 2.77 26.68
N PRO A 39 -8.52 2.76 27.40
CA PRO A 39 -8.60 2.07 28.70
C PRO A 39 -8.66 0.54 28.59
N GLN A 40 -8.86 -0.03 27.40
CA GLN A 40 -8.94 -1.49 27.24
C GLN A 40 -7.57 -2.14 27.45
N LYS A 41 -7.59 -3.38 27.98
CA LYS A 41 -6.38 -4.20 28.17
C LYS A 41 -5.62 -4.38 26.85
N TRP A 42 -4.29 -4.34 26.92
CA TRP A 42 -3.41 -4.56 25.77
C TRP A 42 -3.59 -5.98 25.22
N ARG A 43 -4.34 -6.09 24.13
CA ARG A 43 -4.52 -7.31 23.34
C ARG A 43 -3.95 -7.08 21.95
N THR A 44 -3.70 -8.17 21.23
CA THR A 44 -3.21 -8.14 19.84
C THR A 44 -4.08 -7.26 18.92
N GLY A 45 -5.40 -7.28 19.10
CA GLY A 45 -6.32 -6.41 18.36
C GLY A 45 -6.09 -4.91 18.58
N LYS A 46 -5.75 -4.50 19.81
CA LYS A 46 -5.42 -3.11 20.12
C LYS A 46 -4.11 -2.68 19.46
N ILE A 47 -3.10 -3.56 19.46
CA ILE A 47 -1.82 -3.29 18.78
C ILE A 47 -2.06 -3.13 17.28
N LEU A 48 -2.80 -4.06 16.65
CA LEU A 48 -3.13 -3.99 15.23
C LEU A 48 -3.91 -2.71 14.89
N PHE A 49 -4.87 -2.34 15.73
CA PHE A 49 -5.65 -1.12 15.57
C PHE A 49 -4.78 0.14 15.64
N LEU A 50 -3.95 0.28 16.68
CA LEU A 50 -3.06 1.42 16.84
C LEU A 50 -2.04 1.50 15.69
N LEU A 51 -1.50 0.36 15.27
CA LEU A 51 -0.59 0.32 14.11
C LEU A 51 -1.28 0.84 12.85
N LEU A 52 -2.42 0.25 12.47
CA LEU A 52 -3.13 0.65 11.26
C LEU A 52 -3.61 2.09 11.27
N ARG A 53 -3.86 2.62 12.46
CA ARG A 53 -4.35 3.97 12.61
C ARG A 53 -3.24 5.02 12.56
N TYR A 54 -2.17 4.84 13.32
CA TYR A 54 -1.12 5.85 13.43
C TYR A 54 0.01 5.71 12.39
N LEU A 55 0.22 4.52 11.79
CA LEU A 55 1.23 4.38 10.73
C LEU A 55 0.96 5.27 9.51
N PRO A 56 -0.28 5.42 9.01
CA PRO A 56 -0.58 6.36 7.93
C PRO A 56 -0.12 7.79 8.21
N ILE A 57 -0.25 8.29 9.44
CA ILE A 57 0.27 9.61 9.80
C ILE A 57 1.78 9.67 9.62
N CYS A 58 2.50 8.65 10.10
CA CYS A 58 3.95 8.56 9.91
C CYS A 58 4.32 8.47 8.42
N TYR A 59 3.56 7.73 7.62
CA TYR A 59 3.72 7.65 6.16
C TYR A 59 3.58 9.03 5.51
N ILE A 60 2.53 9.77 5.87
CA ILE A 60 2.25 11.11 5.34
C ILE A 60 3.40 12.07 5.68
N ILE A 61 3.85 12.08 6.94
CA ILE A 61 4.97 12.93 7.37
C ILE A 61 6.22 12.62 6.55
N LEU A 62 6.57 11.35 6.37
CA LEU A 62 7.72 10.94 5.57
C LEU A 62 7.55 11.30 4.08
N ALA A 63 6.35 11.11 3.53
CA ALA A 63 6.04 11.49 2.16
C ALA A 63 6.22 13.00 1.94
N ILE A 64 5.77 13.85 2.89
CA ILE A 64 6.00 15.30 2.85
C ILE A 64 7.50 15.62 2.83
N PHE A 65 8.32 14.95 3.65
CA PHE A 65 9.76 15.17 3.63
C PHE A 65 10.44 14.73 2.32
N LEU A 66 9.87 13.75 1.62
CA LEU A 66 10.43 13.22 0.38
C LEU A 66 9.96 13.97 -0.87
N GLU A 67 8.70 14.39 -0.91
CA GLU A 67 8.02 14.88 -2.10
C GLU A 67 7.77 16.40 -2.08
N CYS A 68 7.62 17.00 -0.90
CA CYS A 68 7.37 18.45 -0.81
C CYS A 68 8.66 19.27 -0.86
N ARG A 69 8.52 20.51 -1.35
CA ARG A 69 9.59 21.50 -1.39
C ARG A 69 9.85 22.06 0.00
N ILE A 70 10.80 21.47 0.72
CA ILE A 70 11.13 21.85 2.10
C ILE A 70 12.40 22.70 2.22
N HIS A 71 13.08 23.03 1.11
CA HIS A 71 14.35 23.78 1.11
C HIS A 71 15.40 23.27 2.11
N MET A 72 15.30 22.00 2.52
CA MET A 72 16.23 21.36 3.44
C MET A 72 17.29 20.59 2.67
N ASP A 73 18.54 20.79 3.04
CA ASP A 73 19.68 20.04 2.49
C ASP A 73 19.82 18.70 3.20
N LEU A 74 19.12 17.68 2.68
CA LEU A 74 19.24 16.31 3.12
C LEU A 74 20.47 15.67 2.49
N THR A 75 21.26 14.97 3.32
CA THR A 75 22.36 14.17 2.77
C THR A 75 21.81 13.00 1.96
N PRO A 76 22.48 12.57 0.87
CA PRO A 76 22.03 11.44 0.04
C PRO A 76 21.77 10.15 0.82
N LYS A 77 22.53 9.92 1.91
CA LYS A 77 22.33 8.79 2.83
C LYS A 77 20.99 8.88 3.55
N VAL A 78 20.64 10.06 4.10
CA VAL A 78 19.36 10.25 4.79
C VAL A 78 18.19 10.12 3.83
N CYS A 79 18.29 10.67 2.62
CA CYS A 79 17.29 10.48 1.57
C CYS A 79 17.00 9.00 1.29
N ARG A 80 18.06 8.21 1.12
CA ARG A 80 17.95 6.76 0.89
C ARG A 80 17.24 6.06 2.05
N GLU A 81 17.66 6.30 3.29
CA GLU A 81 17.04 5.68 4.46
C GLU A 81 15.57 6.11 4.63
N LEU A 82 15.26 7.38 4.36
CA LEU A 82 13.92 7.94 4.47
C LEU A 82 12.98 7.33 3.42
N TYR A 83 13.45 7.17 2.18
CA TYR A 83 12.71 6.50 1.12
C TYR A 83 12.47 5.03 1.43
N ILE A 84 13.50 4.30 1.86
CA ILE A 84 13.37 2.90 2.26
C ILE A 84 12.37 2.77 3.43
N ALA A 85 12.46 3.65 4.42
CA ALA A 85 11.51 3.67 5.54
C ALA A 85 10.08 3.96 5.06
N ASN A 86 9.88 4.94 4.18
CA ASN A 86 8.57 5.28 3.66
C ASN A 86 7.97 4.14 2.81
N ALA A 87 8.71 3.68 1.81
CA ALA A 87 8.26 2.70 0.83
C ALA A 87 8.12 1.30 1.42
N LEU A 88 9.13 0.80 2.16
CA LEU A 88 9.14 -0.57 2.68
C LEU A 88 8.54 -0.68 4.07
N ALA A 89 8.96 0.17 5.01
CA ALA A 89 8.62 -0.03 6.41
C ALA A 89 7.20 0.42 6.72
N ILE A 90 6.75 1.56 6.18
CA ILE A 90 5.43 2.10 6.53
C ILE A 90 4.38 1.72 5.49
N GLY A 91 4.63 2.00 4.20
CA GLY A 91 3.66 1.72 3.14
C GLY A 91 3.25 0.24 3.05
N ARG A 92 4.23 -0.68 3.04
CA ARG A 92 3.94 -2.13 2.97
C ARG A 92 3.29 -2.66 4.24
N VAL A 93 3.66 -2.17 5.43
CA VAL A 93 3.07 -2.62 6.69
C VAL A 93 1.61 -2.18 6.82
N ILE A 94 1.27 -0.96 6.38
CA ILE A 94 -0.14 -0.50 6.33
C ILE A 94 -0.96 -1.42 5.41
N LEU A 95 -0.48 -1.64 4.19
CA LEU A 95 -1.17 -2.49 3.21
C LEU A 95 -1.35 -3.92 3.74
N PHE A 96 -0.31 -4.47 4.35
CA PHE A 96 -0.34 -5.79 4.96
C PHE A 96 -1.32 -5.86 6.13
N GLY A 97 -1.31 -4.89 7.03
CA GLY A 97 -2.23 -4.86 8.16
C GLY A 97 -3.69 -4.76 7.70
N ALA A 98 -3.98 -3.99 6.66
CA ALA A 98 -5.32 -3.88 6.07
C ALA A 98 -5.79 -5.25 5.55
N GLU A 99 -4.90 -6.00 4.92
CA GLU A 99 -5.19 -7.35 4.40
C GLU A 99 -5.44 -8.35 5.54
N VAL A 100 -4.67 -8.27 6.63
CA VAL A 100 -4.90 -9.06 7.85
C VAL A 100 -6.26 -8.74 8.45
N VAL A 101 -6.65 -7.46 8.54
CA VAL A 101 -7.97 -7.07 9.04
C VAL A 101 -9.08 -7.67 8.18
N ILE A 102 -8.96 -7.62 6.85
CA ILE A 102 -9.95 -8.22 5.96
C ILE A 102 -10.03 -9.74 6.18
N LEU A 103 -8.90 -10.44 6.32
CA LEU A 103 -8.88 -11.88 6.62
C LEU A 103 -9.51 -12.20 7.98
N LEU A 104 -9.28 -11.36 8.99
CA LEU A 104 -9.90 -11.50 10.32
C LEU A 104 -11.41 -11.27 10.25
N CYS A 105 -11.86 -10.24 9.53
CA CYS A 105 -13.27 -9.99 9.28
C CYS A 105 -13.92 -11.15 8.53
N LEU A 106 -13.24 -11.68 7.50
CA LEU A 106 -13.69 -12.83 6.73
C LEU A 106 -13.82 -14.08 7.62
N HIS A 107 -12.87 -14.29 8.53
CA HIS A 107 -12.90 -15.38 9.49
C HIS A 107 -14.06 -15.27 10.48
N ALA A 108 -14.25 -14.08 11.05
CA ALA A 108 -15.34 -13.80 11.97
C ALA A 108 -16.69 -14.03 11.29
N LEU A 109 -16.80 -13.65 10.01
CA LEU A 109 -17.97 -13.91 9.19
C LEU A 109 -18.16 -15.41 8.96
N LEU A 110 -17.13 -16.18 8.61
CA LEU A 110 -17.29 -17.60 8.31
C LEU A 110 -17.63 -18.47 9.51
N GLY A 111 -17.27 -18.04 10.73
CA GLY A 111 -17.24 -18.95 11.87
C GLY A 111 -16.36 -20.18 11.61
N ALA A 112 -15.40 -20.07 10.68
CA ALA A 112 -14.58 -21.19 10.26
C ALA A 112 -13.74 -21.71 11.44
N ARG A 113 -13.37 -22.99 11.40
CA ARG A 113 -12.43 -23.52 12.40
C ARG A 113 -11.12 -22.74 12.33
N ARG A 114 -10.58 -22.36 13.51
CA ARG A 114 -9.34 -21.57 13.65
C ARG A 114 -8.15 -22.13 12.85
N ARG A 115 -8.12 -23.44 12.61
CA ARG A 115 -7.07 -24.12 11.80
C ARG A 115 -7.00 -23.61 10.36
N TYR A 116 -8.15 -23.41 9.70
CA TYR A 116 -8.17 -22.93 8.32
C TYR A 116 -7.71 -21.47 8.23
N LEU A 117 -8.09 -20.64 9.21
CA LEU A 117 -7.58 -19.27 9.29
C LEU A 117 -6.06 -19.24 9.45
N ALA A 118 -5.53 -20.04 10.37
CA ALA A 118 -4.09 -20.09 10.59
C ALA A 118 -3.34 -20.49 9.32
N LEU A 119 -3.86 -21.45 8.56
CA LEU A 119 -3.30 -21.87 7.28
C LEU A 119 -3.38 -20.76 6.22
N CYS A 120 -4.54 -20.09 6.08
CA CYS A 120 -4.69 -18.97 5.16
C CYS A 120 -3.74 -17.82 5.50
N ILE A 121 -3.65 -17.43 6.77
CA ILE A 121 -2.73 -16.40 7.24
C ILE A 121 -1.29 -16.82 6.95
N LEU A 122 -0.90 -18.07 7.22
CA LEU A 122 0.47 -18.51 7.00
C LEU A 122 0.88 -18.47 5.51
N ILE A 123 0.01 -18.94 4.62
CA ILE A 123 0.24 -18.86 3.16
C ILE A 123 0.34 -17.40 2.73
N TYR A 124 -0.58 -16.57 3.22
CA TYR A 124 -0.63 -15.15 2.89
C TYR A 124 0.59 -14.37 3.38
N MET A 125 1.05 -14.69 4.59
CA MET A 125 2.29 -14.17 5.17
C MET A 125 3.49 -14.55 4.33
N GLY A 126 3.61 -15.81 3.93
CA GLY A 126 4.70 -16.28 3.09
C GLY A 126 4.78 -15.52 1.76
N LEU A 127 3.64 -15.35 1.09
CA LEU A 127 3.57 -14.55 -0.15
C LEU A 127 3.93 -13.08 0.10
N THR A 128 3.41 -12.48 1.17
CA THR A 128 3.64 -11.06 1.47
C THR A 128 5.10 -10.79 1.83
N ILE A 129 5.71 -11.63 2.66
CA ILE A 129 7.13 -11.52 3.02
C ILE A 129 7.99 -11.64 1.76
N THR A 130 7.68 -12.59 0.87
CA THR A 130 8.41 -12.75 -0.40
C THR A 130 8.33 -11.49 -1.26
N VAL A 131 7.13 -10.92 -1.43
CA VAL A 131 6.94 -9.67 -2.17
C VAL A 131 7.70 -8.50 -1.53
N ILE A 132 7.68 -8.37 -0.20
CA ILE A 132 8.41 -7.31 0.52
C ILE A 132 9.92 -7.44 0.30
N ILE A 133 10.46 -8.65 0.38
CA ILE A 133 11.89 -8.88 0.17
C ILE A 133 12.28 -8.54 -1.27
N LEU A 134 11.51 -8.99 -2.26
CA LEU A 134 11.77 -8.69 -3.67
C LEU A 134 11.69 -7.18 -3.93
N ALA A 135 10.61 -6.52 -3.47
CA ALA A 135 10.45 -5.08 -3.61
C ALA A 135 11.59 -4.32 -2.93
N GLY A 136 11.99 -4.72 -1.72
CA GLY A 136 13.08 -4.08 -1.01
C GLY A 136 14.43 -4.22 -1.71
N ARG A 137 14.68 -5.34 -2.40
CA ARG A 137 15.88 -5.50 -3.22
C ARG A 137 15.87 -4.55 -4.41
N VAL A 138 14.76 -4.49 -5.15
CA VAL A 138 14.58 -3.56 -6.26
C VAL A 138 14.76 -2.12 -5.81
N ASP A 139 14.06 -1.73 -4.74
CA ASP A 139 14.13 -0.37 -4.19
C ASP A 139 15.55 -0.04 -3.74
N SER A 140 16.26 -0.97 -3.09
CA SER A 140 17.62 -0.73 -2.63
C SER A 140 18.63 -0.51 -3.76
N GLU A 141 18.40 -1.11 -4.93
CA GLU A 141 19.22 -0.98 -6.13
C GLU A 141 18.87 0.27 -6.94
N ALA A 142 17.57 0.57 -7.08
CA ALA A 142 17.06 1.76 -7.76
C ALA A 142 17.36 3.05 -6.98
N SER A 143 17.49 2.96 -5.66
CA SER A 143 17.69 4.11 -4.75
C SER A 143 19.14 4.63 -4.72
N ARG A 144 19.87 4.62 -5.83
CA ARG A 144 21.17 5.32 -5.88
C ARG A 144 20.89 6.82 -5.85
N ALA A 145 20.97 7.40 -4.66
CA ALA A 145 20.87 8.85 -4.48
C ALA A 145 22.00 9.51 -5.27
N LEU A 146 21.64 10.19 -6.36
CA LEU A 146 22.57 10.97 -7.16
C LEU A 146 22.89 12.28 -6.44
N LEU A 147 23.99 12.91 -6.82
CA LEU A 147 24.21 14.30 -6.43
C LEU A 147 23.03 15.12 -7.00
N ARG A 148 22.47 15.99 -6.16
CA ARG A 148 21.32 16.82 -6.53
C ARG A 148 21.68 17.64 -7.77
N SER A 149 20.84 17.62 -8.80
CA SER A 149 20.99 18.54 -9.94
C SER A 149 20.83 19.97 -9.44
N GLU A 150 21.55 20.93 -10.02
CA GLU A 150 21.41 22.36 -9.67
C GLU A 150 19.95 22.81 -9.78
N LEU A 151 19.21 22.28 -10.77
CA LEU A 151 17.79 22.56 -10.96
C LEU A 151 16.92 22.07 -9.79
N ASP A 152 17.18 20.87 -9.29
CA ASP A 152 16.40 20.31 -8.16
C ASP A 152 16.69 21.05 -6.85
N GLN A 153 17.90 21.61 -6.73
CA GLN A 153 18.29 22.47 -5.63
C GLN A 153 17.56 23.82 -5.67
N GLU A 154 17.47 24.45 -6.85
CA GLU A 154 16.70 25.69 -7.02
C GLU A 154 15.19 25.49 -6.78
N LEU A 155 14.65 24.34 -7.19
CA LEU A 155 13.26 23.97 -6.95
C LEU A 155 12.97 23.56 -5.50
N GLY A 156 14.01 23.36 -4.67
CA GLY A 156 13.87 23.05 -3.25
C GLY A 156 13.46 21.60 -2.95
N TYR A 157 13.67 20.66 -3.88
CA TYR A 157 13.39 19.24 -3.66
C TYR A 157 14.42 18.59 -2.73
N GLY A 158 13.94 17.82 -1.75
CA GLY A 158 14.78 17.18 -0.75
C GLY A 158 15.66 16.06 -1.30
N CYS A 159 15.15 15.24 -2.21
CA CYS A 159 15.82 14.03 -2.70
C CYS A 159 15.58 13.83 -4.20
N THR A 160 16.60 13.33 -4.92
CA THR A 160 16.53 13.00 -6.35
C THR A 160 16.94 11.55 -6.56
N TRP A 161 16.29 10.89 -7.52
CA TRP A 161 16.44 9.45 -7.75
C TRP A 161 16.88 9.18 -9.18
N SER A 162 17.86 8.30 -9.37
CA SER A 162 18.17 7.78 -10.70
C SER A 162 17.07 6.80 -11.12
N GLY A 163 16.38 7.08 -12.23
CA GLY A 163 15.44 6.13 -12.83
C GLY A 163 16.11 4.92 -13.50
N ASP A 164 17.45 4.86 -13.48
CA ASP A 164 18.22 3.81 -14.14
C ASP A 164 18.11 2.50 -13.35
N ARG A 165 17.35 1.56 -13.90
CA ARG A 165 17.16 0.22 -13.34
C ARG A 165 17.98 -0.76 -14.14
N SER A 166 18.76 -1.59 -13.45
CA SER A 166 19.43 -2.73 -14.06
C SER A 166 18.40 -3.65 -14.72
N SER A 167 18.80 -4.33 -15.81
CA SER A 167 17.94 -5.32 -16.48
C SER A 167 17.47 -6.43 -15.52
N ASP A 168 18.26 -6.73 -14.48
CA ASP A 168 17.89 -7.70 -13.44
C ASP A 168 16.87 -7.15 -12.44
N ALA A 169 16.97 -5.86 -12.05
CA ALA A 169 15.95 -5.22 -11.23
C ALA A 169 14.58 -5.20 -11.93
N ILE A 170 14.55 -4.98 -13.24
CA ILE A 170 13.33 -5.03 -14.04
C ILE A 170 12.68 -6.42 -13.98
N LYS A 171 13.45 -7.50 -14.12
CA LYS A 171 12.93 -8.88 -13.99
C LYS A 171 12.34 -9.13 -12.59
N MET A 172 12.99 -8.64 -11.53
CA MET A 172 12.50 -8.78 -10.16
C MET A 172 11.17 -8.04 -9.94
N VAL A 173 11.02 -6.84 -10.51
CA VAL A 173 9.76 -6.09 -10.49
C VAL A 173 8.64 -6.90 -11.11
N VAL A 174 8.85 -7.45 -12.31
CA VAL A 174 7.84 -8.26 -13.01
C VAL A 174 7.42 -9.49 -12.18
N ILE A 175 8.39 -10.19 -11.58
CA ILE A 175 8.10 -11.34 -10.72
C ILE A 175 7.27 -10.91 -9.50
N ALA A 176 7.64 -9.79 -8.85
CA ALA A 176 6.90 -9.25 -7.72
C ALA A 176 5.47 -8.83 -8.11
N GLY A 177 5.29 -8.26 -9.31
CA GLY A 177 3.99 -7.92 -9.89
C GLY A 177 3.10 -9.15 -10.05
N TYR A 178 3.60 -10.25 -10.64
CA TYR A 178 2.86 -11.51 -10.76
C TYR A 178 2.51 -12.12 -9.40
N MET A 179 3.44 -12.09 -8.44
CA MET A 179 3.15 -12.58 -7.08
C MET A 179 2.07 -11.74 -6.39
N SER A 180 2.10 -10.42 -6.55
CA SER A 180 1.07 -9.51 -6.04
C SER A 180 -0.31 -9.79 -6.67
N LEU A 181 -0.35 -10.00 -7.98
CA LEU A 181 -1.57 -10.37 -8.70
C LEU A 181 -2.12 -11.73 -8.24
N ALA A 182 -1.27 -12.74 -8.11
CA ALA A 182 -1.66 -14.06 -7.60
C ALA A 182 -2.22 -13.96 -6.18
N LYS A 183 -1.58 -13.17 -5.31
CA LYS A 183 -2.05 -12.89 -3.95
C LYS A 183 -3.44 -12.25 -3.97
N ALA A 184 -3.61 -11.15 -4.70
CA ALA A 184 -4.89 -10.44 -4.83
C ALA A 184 -6.00 -11.36 -5.38
N THR A 185 -5.69 -12.15 -6.40
CA THR A 185 -6.63 -13.11 -7.02
C THR A 185 -7.04 -14.20 -6.04
N SER A 186 -6.09 -14.79 -5.31
CA SER A 186 -6.39 -15.81 -4.29
C SER A 186 -7.31 -15.26 -3.20
N MET A 187 -7.07 -14.03 -2.75
CA MET A 187 -7.86 -13.36 -1.73
C MET A 187 -9.27 -13.02 -2.24
N ALA A 188 -9.38 -12.59 -3.49
CA ALA A 188 -10.67 -12.33 -4.14
C ALA A 188 -11.49 -13.61 -4.29
N ILE A 189 -10.87 -14.72 -4.73
CA ILE A 189 -11.54 -16.04 -4.84
C ILE A 189 -12.02 -16.50 -3.47
N LEU A 190 -11.17 -16.39 -2.44
CA LEU A 190 -11.57 -16.72 -1.07
C LEU A 190 -12.77 -15.86 -0.62
N MET A 191 -12.72 -14.55 -0.78
CA MET A 191 -13.85 -13.68 -0.41
C MET A 191 -15.12 -13.98 -1.20
N LEU A 192 -15.02 -14.24 -2.50
CA LEU A 192 -16.16 -14.59 -3.34
C LEU A 192 -16.76 -15.94 -2.93
N SER A 193 -15.93 -16.96 -2.70
CA SER A 193 -16.39 -18.28 -2.26
C SER A 193 -17.14 -18.20 -0.92
N VAL A 194 -16.60 -17.42 0.02
CA VAL A 194 -17.23 -17.12 1.31
C VAL A 194 -18.58 -16.45 1.12
N PHE A 195 -18.64 -15.42 0.27
CA PHE A 195 -19.85 -14.69 -0.02
C PHE A 195 -20.93 -15.60 -0.62
N LEU A 196 -20.57 -16.46 -1.59
CA LEU A 196 -21.48 -17.39 -2.25
C LEU A 196 -21.99 -18.50 -1.32
N VAL A 197 -21.11 -19.11 -0.52
CA VAL A 197 -21.51 -20.16 0.43
C VAL A 197 -22.50 -19.60 1.45
N ARG A 198 -22.23 -18.40 1.98
CA ARG A 198 -23.12 -17.76 2.94
C ARG A 198 -24.41 -17.27 2.30
N TYR A 199 -24.36 -16.84 1.04
CA TYR A 199 -25.53 -16.41 0.28
C TYR A 199 -26.62 -17.50 0.24
N ARG A 200 -26.19 -18.75 0.08
CA ARG A 200 -27.13 -19.87 -0.07
C ARG A 200 -27.78 -20.33 1.24
N ASN A 201 -27.12 -20.12 2.39
CA ASN A 201 -27.50 -20.79 3.64
C ASN A 201 -28.23 -19.91 4.67
N THR A 202 -28.61 -18.67 4.34
CA THR A 202 -29.18 -17.76 5.37
C THR A 202 -30.38 -16.96 4.87
N THR A 203 -31.57 -17.19 5.46
CA THR A 203 -32.83 -16.46 5.22
C THR A 203 -33.16 -15.41 6.30
N GLY A 204 -32.24 -15.13 7.23
CA GLY A 204 -32.49 -14.23 8.36
C GLY A 204 -32.44 -12.73 8.02
N THR A 205 -33.41 -11.97 8.50
CA THR A 205 -33.59 -10.51 8.32
C THR A 205 -32.44 -9.66 8.87
N LEU A 206 -31.79 -10.09 9.96
CA LEU A 206 -30.64 -9.36 10.53
C LEU A 206 -29.41 -9.42 9.62
N LEU A 207 -29.22 -10.54 8.92
CA LEU A 207 -28.11 -10.70 7.98
C LEU A 207 -28.28 -9.80 6.75
N HIS A 208 -29.52 -9.45 6.41
CA HIS A 208 -29.82 -8.55 5.30
C HIS A 208 -29.32 -7.13 5.56
N VAL A 209 -29.47 -6.62 6.78
CA VAL A 209 -29.03 -5.26 7.16
C VAL A 209 -27.51 -5.19 7.26
N LEU A 210 -26.88 -6.12 7.98
CA LEU A 210 -25.41 -6.15 8.11
C LEU A 210 -24.70 -6.34 6.76
N ARG A 211 -25.36 -7.03 5.82
CA ARG A 211 -24.87 -7.25 4.47
C ARG A 211 -24.99 -6.03 3.56
N ARG A 212 -26.01 -5.19 3.77
CA ARG A 212 -26.25 -4.02 2.94
C ARG A 212 -25.13 -2.99 3.09
N ASP A 213 -24.62 -2.80 4.30
CA ASP A 213 -23.67 -1.72 4.56
C ASP A 213 -22.20 -2.19 4.53
N SER A 214 -21.86 -3.29 5.21
CA SER A 214 -20.47 -3.77 5.24
C SER A 214 -20.10 -4.69 4.07
N GLY A 215 -21.07 -5.42 3.51
CA GLY A 215 -20.83 -6.35 2.41
C GLY A 215 -20.43 -5.65 1.12
N VAL A 216 -21.11 -4.55 0.80
CA VAL A 216 -20.81 -3.74 -0.39
C VAL A 216 -19.41 -3.14 -0.28
N GLN A 217 -19.04 -2.59 0.87
CA GLN A 217 -17.71 -2.03 1.10
C GLN A 217 -16.60 -3.06 0.89
N ILE A 218 -16.77 -4.28 1.42
CA ILE A 218 -15.78 -5.36 1.24
C ILE A 218 -15.66 -5.75 -0.24
N VAL A 219 -16.78 -5.90 -0.95
CA VAL A 219 -16.77 -6.26 -2.39
C VAL A 219 -16.12 -5.16 -3.22
N SER A 220 -16.46 -3.89 -2.96
CA SER A 220 -15.83 -2.73 -3.63
C SER A 220 -14.33 -2.69 -3.37
N LEU A 221 -13.89 -2.95 -2.13
CA LEU A 221 -12.47 -2.98 -1.79
C LEU A 221 -11.71 -4.09 -2.53
N VAL A 222 -12.32 -5.28 -2.65
CA VAL A 222 -11.74 -6.39 -3.43
C VAL A 222 -11.63 -6.03 -4.90
N ALA A 223 -12.68 -5.44 -5.48
CA ALA A 223 -12.69 -5.02 -6.87
C ALA A 223 -11.61 -3.96 -7.14
N LEU A 224 -11.50 -2.95 -6.27
CA LEU A 224 -10.45 -1.93 -6.35
C LEU A 224 -9.05 -2.54 -6.23
N ARG A 225 -8.85 -3.52 -5.35
CA ARG A 225 -7.55 -4.21 -5.21
C ARG A 225 -7.18 -5.03 -6.43
N LEU A 226 -8.14 -5.75 -7.02
CA LEU A 226 -7.92 -6.46 -8.27
C LEU A 226 -7.58 -5.50 -9.41
N PHE A 227 -8.32 -4.40 -9.52
CA PHE A 227 -8.07 -3.38 -10.52
C PHE A 227 -6.69 -2.74 -10.35
N ALA A 228 -6.31 -2.38 -9.13
CA ALA A 228 -4.99 -1.85 -8.81
C ALA A 228 -3.87 -2.85 -9.15
N ALA A 229 -4.05 -4.14 -8.82
CA ALA A 229 -3.07 -5.18 -9.15
C ALA A 229 -2.92 -5.37 -10.67
N VAL A 230 -4.03 -5.37 -11.41
CA VAL A 230 -4.02 -5.47 -12.88
C VAL A 230 -3.32 -4.25 -13.49
N ASN A 231 -3.66 -3.04 -13.04
CA ASN A 231 -3.02 -1.83 -13.55
C ASN A 231 -1.54 -1.79 -13.22
N SER A 232 -1.13 -2.17 -12.00
CA SER A 232 0.30 -2.22 -11.66
C SER A 232 1.05 -3.20 -12.55
N SER A 233 0.50 -4.40 -12.79
CA SER A 233 1.10 -5.37 -13.69
C SER A 233 1.14 -4.87 -15.14
N PHE A 234 0.11 -4.16 -15.58
CA PHE A 234 0.02 -3.61 -16.93
C PHE A 234 1.01 -2.46 -17.16
N VAL A 235 1.14 -1.53 -16.21
CA VAL A 235 2.12 -0.43 -16.29
C VAL A 235 3.55 -0.98 -16.30
N GLU A 236 3.84 -1.99 -15.49
CA GLU A 236 5.15 -2.66 -15.49
C GLU A 236 5.45 -3.34 -16.84
N LEU A 237 4.43 -3.97 -17.45
CA LEU A 237 4.53 -4.57 -18.79
C LEU A 237 4.79 -3.52 -19.88
N LEU A 238 4.08 -2.39 -19.86
CA LEU A 238 4.30 -1.32 -20.84
C LEU A 238 5.67 -0.65 -20.66
N GLY A 239 6.13 -0.49 -19.41
CA GLY A 239 7.47 0.01 -19.11
C GLY A 239 8.57 -0.89 -19.69
N PHE A 240 8.34 -2.20 -19.78
CA PHE A 240 9.25 -3.14 -20.44
C PHE A 240 9.29 -2.96 -21.96
N TYR A 241 8.15 -2.68 -22.60
CA TYR A 241 8.07 -2.50 -24.06
C TYR A 241 8.55 -1.14 -24.56
N ASN A 242 8.55 -0.11 -23.69
CA ASN A 242 8.95 1.25 -24.05
C ASN A 242 10.43 1.56 -23.83
N ILE A 243 11.28 0.59 -23.44
CA ILE A 243 12.73 0.77 -23.45
C ILE A 243 13.15 0.78 -24.92
N PRO A 244 13.49 1.95 -25.52
CA PRO A 244 13.85 1.99 -26.92
C PRO A 244 15.15 1.19 -27.10
N ASP A 245 15.25 0.44 -28.20
CA ASP A 245 16.42 -0.35 -28.63
C ASP A 245 17.71 0.47 -28.85
N THR A 246 17.79 1.70 -28.34
CA THR A 246 18.93 2.62 -28.44
C THR A 246 20.23 2.12 -27.79
N ILE A 247 20.26 0.94 -27.18
CA ILE A 247 21.49 0.30 -26.65
C ILE A 247 22.11 -0.66 -27.68
N ALA A 248 21.49 -0.88 -28.85
CA ALA A 248 22.03 -1.78 -29.89
C ALA A 248 23.06 -1.14 -30.85
N THR A 249 23.48 0.12 -30.64
CA THR A 249 24.44 0.80 -31.52
C THR A 249 25.48 1.62 -30.75
N GLU A 250 26.28 0.99 -29.89
CA GLU A 250 27.64 1.45 -29.54
C GLU A 250 28.60 0.26 -29.42
#